data_AF-A0A7I7RSX3-F1
#
_entry.id   AF-A0A7I7RSX3-F1
#
_cell.length_a   1.000
_cell.length_b   1.000
_cell.length_c   1.000
_cell.angle_alpha   90.00
_cell.angle_beta   90.00
_cell.angle_gamma   90.00
#
_symmetry.space_group_name_H-M   'P 1'
#
loop_
_entity.id
_entity.type
_entity.pdbx_description
1 polymer ?
#
loop_
_entity_poly.entity_id
_entity_poly.type
_entity_poly.pdbx_seq_one_letter_code
_entity_poly.pdbx_strand_id
1 'polypeptide(L)'
;MSSERIFDGPWEKDDDGWETVPTKNVKYRASDGGIVVVDDTGDYAAIGDGFAFRKCAYHRDGVSVAWEIRDGTPQCLGVMVRASEDAGLRTKDLHAIRLDDIREIVYLTIGIGTFSSNGEDYEMQPRDARKVVAGVRRKVTPALLKRVAEIHRAAPEGRRVAAVKAAFDVHERTALRYIKQAREARYL
;
A
#
# COMPACT_ATOMS: atom_id res chain seq x y z
N MET A 1 -20.78 14.69 -8.68
CA MET A 1 -19.61 13.79 -8.72
C MET A 1 -18.78 14.03 -7.46
N SER A 2 -19.21 13.45 -6.35
CA SER A 2 -18.51 13.54 -5.06
C SER A 2 -18.28 12.12 -4.58
N SER A 3 -17.01 11.73 -4.45
CA SER A 3 -16.58 10.50 -3.81
C SER A 3 -16.66 10.70 -2.31
N GLU A 4 -17.58 10.04 -1.63
CA GLU A 4 -17.55 10.00 -0.18
C GLU A 4 -18.25 8.75 0.33
N ARG A 5 -17.44 7.91 0.98
CA ARG A 5 -17.70 7.13 2.19
C ARG A 5 -16.89 5.85 2.12
N ILE A 6 -15.73 5.89 2.75
CA ILE A 6 -14.98 4.71 3.14
C ILE A 6 -14.77 4.86 4.64
N PHE A 7 -15.28 3.89 5.41
CA PHE A 7 -15.16 3.71 6.86
C PHE A 7 -16.18 4.43 7.75
N ASP A 8 -17.22 3.68 8.12
CA ASP A 8 -17.76 3.72 9.48
C ASP A 8 -17.89 2.26 9.98
N GLY A 9 -17.32 1.97 11.15
CA GLY A 9 -17.65 0.78 11.94
C GLY A 9 -18.40 1.22 13.20
N PRO A 10 -19.12 0.36 13.94
CA PRO A 10 -18.77 -1.03 14.24
C PRO A 10 -19.88 -2.02 13.84
N TRP A 11 -19.49 -3.29 13.65
CA TRP A 11 -20.32 -4.37 13.14
C TRP A 11 -21.35 -4.93 14.15
N GLU A 12 -22.21 -4.05 14.68
CA GLU A 12 -23.55 -4.44 15.11
C GLU A 12 -24.52 -4.01 14.03
N LYS A 13 -25.41 -4.93 13.65
CA LYS A 13 -26.40 -4.73 12.60
C LYS A 13 -27.37 -3.63 13.03
N ASP A 14 -27.18 -2.43 12.52
CA ASP A 14 -28.27 -1.49 12.35
C ASP A 14 -28.63 -1.40 10.86
N ASP A 15 -29.93 -1.40 10.64
CA ASP A 15 -30.65 -1.68 9.41
C ASP A 15 -30.61 -0.47 8.46
N ASP A 16 -29.50 -0.30 7.72
CA ASP A 16 -29.27 0.85 6.84
C ASP A 16 -29.27 0.49 5.34
N GLY A 17 -30.26 -0.29 4.88
CA GLY A 17 -30.78 -0.20 3.50
C GLY A 17 -29.80 -0.46 2.33
N TRP A 18 -28.57 -0.90 2.58
CA TRP A 18 -27.67 -1.40 1.55
C TRP A 18 -27.92 -2.89 1.37
N GLU A 19 -28.41 -3.29 0.19
CA GLU A 19 -28.56 -4.70 -0.17
C GLU A 19 -27.21 -5.41 0.00
N THR A 20 -27.11 -6.24 1.04
CA THR A 20 -25.95 -7.09 1.28
C THR A 20 -25.85 -8.10 0.16
N VAL A 21 -25.02 -7.81 -0.83
CA VAL A 21 -24.50 -8.83 -1.75
C VAL A 21 -23.71 -9.81 -0.88
N PRO A 22 -23.92 -11.13 -0.97
CA PRO A 22 -23.31 -12.07 -0.04
C PRO A 22 -21.80 -12.15 -0.27
N THR A 23 -21.02 -11.36 0.47
CA THR A 23 -19.56 -11.39 0.47
C THR A 23 -19.08 -12.54 1.34
N LYS A 24 -18.39 -13.51 0.72
CA LYS A 24 -17.64 -14.55 1.44
C LYS A 24 -16.37 -13.92 2.02
N ASN A 25 -16.52 -13.07 3.02
CA ASN A 25 -15.38 -12.52 3.74
C ASN A 25 -14.58 -13.66 4.37
N VAL A 26 -13.28 -13.74 4.08
CA VAL A 26 -12.38 -14.73 4.69
C VAL A 26 -11.45 -14.03 5.68
N LYS A 27 -11.24 -14.67 6.83
CA LYS A 27 -10.40 -14.16 7.91
C LYS A 27 -9.14 -15.00 8.05
N TYR A 28 -8.00 -14.33 8.08
CA TYR A 28 -6.68 -14.92 8.30
C TYR A 28 -6.11 -14.38 9.60
N ARG A 29 -5.52 -15.25 10.42
CA ARG A 29 -4.80 -14.83 11.64
C ARG A 29 -3.37 -14.47 11.26
N ALA A 30 -2.99 -13.23 11.54
CA ALA A 30 -1.63 -12.74 11.33
C ALA A 30 -0.68 -13.26 12.43
N SER A 31 0.61 -13.27 12.12
CA SER A 31 1.67 -13.74 13.03
C SER A 31 1.82 -12.90 14.30
N ASP A 32 1.34 -11.66 14.26
CA ASP A 32 1.40 -10.71 15.37
C ASP A 32 0.14 -10.72 16.24
N GLY A 33 -0.78 -11.65 15.98
CA GLY A 33 -2.05 -11.79 16.68
C GLY A 33 -3.21 -11.00 16.07
N GLY A 34 -2.95 -10.15 15.07
CA GLY A 34 -3.98 -9.43 14.33
C GLY A 34 -4.83 -10.33 13.43
N ILE A 35 -5.90 -9.77 12.89
CA ILE A 35 -6.80 -10.44 11.93
C ILE A 35 -6.80 -9.68 10.63
N VAL A 36 -6.52 -10.37 9.52
CA VAL A 36 -6.69 -9.85 8.16
C VAL A 36 -8.00 -10.37 7.60
N VAL A 37 -8.84 -9.48 7.10
CA VAL A 37 -10.12 -9.78 6.46
C VAL A 37 -9.99 -9.46 4.97
N VAL A 38 -10.31 -10.42 4.12
CA VAL A 38 -10.38 -10.26 2.67
C VAL A 38 -11.85 -10.09 2.29
N ASP A 39 -12.16 -9.05 1.50
CA ASP A 39 -13.51 -8.67 1.08
C ASP A 39 -14.11 -9.67 0.06
N ASP A 40 -13.33 -9.98 -0.99
CA ASP A 40 -13.70 -10.95 -2.01
C ASP A 40 -12.49 -11.82 -2.40
N THR A 41 -12.60 -13.14 -2.18
CA THR A 41 -11.56 -14.11 -2.53
C THR A 41 -11.45 -14.40 -4.03
N GLY A 42 -12.39 -13.90 -4.84
CA GLY A 42 -12.32 -13.93 -6.30
C GLY A 42 -11.67 -12.70 -6.92
N ASP A 43 -11.51 -11.61 -6.15
CA ASP A 43 -10.97 -10.34 -6.66
C ASP A 43 -9.47 -10.20 -6.37
N TYR A 44 -8.67 -10.47 -7.39
CA TYR A 44 -7.22 -10.31 -7.34
C TYR A 44 -6.77 -9.07 -8.10
N ALA A 45 -5.64 -8.52 -7.66
CA ALA A 45 -4.94 -7.45 -8.34
C ALA A 45 -3.44 -7.75 -8.41
N ALA A 46 -2.81 -7.31 -9.49
CA ALA A 46 -1.36 -7.41 -9.65
C ALA A 46 -0.65 -6.58 -8.57
N ILE A 47 0.43 -7.11 -7.99
CA ILE A 47 1.31 -6.41 -7.05
C ILE A 47 2.75 -6.78 -7.38
N GLY A 48 3.54 -5.80 -7.82
CA GLY A 48 4.88 -6.05 -8.35
C GLY A 48 4.87 -7.12 -9.45
N ASP A 49 5.59 -8.21 -9.23
CA ASP A 49 5.71 -9.33 -10.18
C ASP A 49 4.75 -10.51 -9.83
N GLY A 50 3.80 -10.30 -8.89
CA GLY A 50 2.81 -11.29 -8.46
C GLY A 50 1.39 -10.73 -8.40
N PHE A 51 0.50 -11.41 -7.69
CA PHE A 51 -0.87 -10.98 -7.43
C PHE A 51 -1.31 -11.30 -6.01
N ALA A 52 -2.27 -10.52 -5.48
CA ALA A 52 -2.86 -10.73 -4.17
C ALA A 52 -4.33 -10.26 -4.20
N PHE A 53 -5.08 -10.54 -3.14
CA PHE A 53 -6.45 -10.03 -3.00
C PHE A 53 -6.46 -8.50 -3.08
N ARG A 54 -7.36 -7.95 -3.89
CA ARG A 54 -7.39 -6.51 -4.18
C ARG A 54 -7.66 -5.70 -2.93
N LYS A 55 -8.64 -6.10 -2.12
CA LYS A 55 -9.11 -5.38 -0.94
C LYS A 55 -8.99 -6.24 0.31
N CYS A 56 -8.38 -5.67 1.35
CA CYS A 56 -8.29 -6.31 2.64
C CYS A 56 -8.24 -5.27 3.77
N ALA A 57 -8.63 -5.71 4.97
CA ALA A 57 -8.55 -4.93 6.19
C ALA A 57 -7.76 -5.70 7.25
N TYR A 58 -7.00 -5.00 8.08
CA TYR A 58 -6.28 -5.52 9.21
C TYR A 58 -6.87 -4.95 10.50
N HIS A 59 -7.01 -5.79 11.52
CA HIS A 59 -7.51 -5.40 12.83
C HIS A 59 -6.63 -5.96 13.94
N ARG A 60 -6.23 -5.09 14.87
CA ARG A 60 -5.53 -5.48 16.10
C ARG A 60 -5.63 -4.37 17.15
N ASP A 61 -5.98 -4.72 18.38
CA ASP A 61 -5.86 -3.86 19.57
C ASP A 61 -6.40 -2.42 19.36
N GLY A 62 -7.62 -2.30 18.80
CA GLY A 62 -8.25 -0.99 18.53
C GLY A 62 -7.73 -0.26 17.29
N VAL A 63 -6.73 -0.80 16.59
CA VAL A 63 -6.26 -0.33 15.28
C VAL A 63 -6.94 -1.12 14.17
N SER A 64 -7.46 -0.41 13.17
CA SER A 64 -8.00 -0.97 11.93
C SER A 64 -7.39 -0.25 10.74
N VAL A 65 -6.85 -0.99 9.78
CA VAL A 65 -6.24 -0.42 8.57
C VAL A 65 -6.79 -1.13 7.35
N ALA A 66 -7.20 -0.37 6.35
CA ALA A 66 -7.70 -0.93 5.10
C ALA A 66 -6.79 -0.62 3.93
N TRP A 67 -6.66 -1.61 3.05
CA TRP A 67 -5.78 -1.59 1.90
C TRP A 67 -6.54 -1.92 0.63
N GLU A 68 -6.17 -1.24 -0.44
CA GLU A 68 -6.55 -1.59 -1.79
C GLU A 68 -5.33 -1.56 -2.71
N ILE A 69 -5.15 -2.61 -3.51
CA ILE A 69 -4.14 -2.60 -4.56
C ILE A 69 -4.67 -1.78 -5.75
N ARG A 70 -4.03 -0.64 -6.03
CA ARG A 70 -4.30 0.20 -7.20
C ARG A 70 -3.02 0.37 -8.00
N ASP A 71 -3.09 0.15 -9.31
CA ASP A 71 -1.95 0.29 -10.23
C ASP A 71 -0.68 -0.46 -9.74
N GLY A 72 -0.84 -1.70 -9.29
CA GLY A 72 0.29 -2.52 -8.82
C GLY A 72 0.77 -2.23 -7.40
N THR A 73 0.12 -1.30 -6.69
CA THR A 73 0.59 -0.72 -5.43
C THR A 73 -0.48 -0.81 -4.34
N PRO A 74 -0.23 -1.44 -3.18
CA PRO A 74 -1.11 -1.32 -2.02
C PRO A 74 -1.17 0.13 -1.53
N GLN A 75 -2.39 0.68 -1.54
CA GLN A 75 -2.71 1.99 -1.01
C GLN A 75 -3.51 1.82 0.28
N CYS A 76 -3.12 2.56 1.32
CA CYS A 76 -3.89 2.63 2.55
C CYS A 76 -5.11 3.52 2.31
N LEU A 77 -6.32 2.97 2.41
CA LEU A 77 -7.56 3.71 2.22
C LEU A 77 -8.04 4.41 3.49
N GLY A 78 -7.68 3.87 4.66
CA GLY A 78 -8.10 4.41 5.93
C GLY A 78 -7.39 3.75 7.09
N VAL A 79 -7.21 4.54 8.15
CA VAL A 79 -6.70 4.09 9.45
C VAL A 79 -7.68 4.57 10.49
N MET A 80 -8.23 3.64 11.26
CA MET A 80 -9.04 3.93 12.43
C MET A 80 -8.29 3.45 13.66
N VAL A 81 -8.16 4.34 14.64
CA VAL A 81 -7.55 4.03 15.93
C VAL A 81 -8.56 4.38 17.01
N ARG A 82 -8.89 3.41 17.86
CA ARG A 82 -9.78 3.61 18.99
C ARG A 82 -9.00 3.38 20.28
N ALA A 83 -9.22 4.28 21.23
CA ALA A 83 -8.75 4.11 22.59
C ALA A 83 -9.45 2.89 23.23
N SER A 84 -8.81 2.23 24.19
CA SER A 84 -9.53 1.31 25.06
C SER A 84 -10.41 2.11 26.03
N GLU A 85 -11.37 1.44 26.67
CA GLU A 85 -12.21 2.07 27.69
C GLU A 85 -11.37 2.64 28.85
N ASP A 86 -10.28 1.95 29.21
CA ASP A 86 -9.44 2.27 30.37
C ASP A 86 -8.32 3.28 30.08
N ALA A 87 -7.98 3.54 28.81
CA ALA A 87 -6.83 4.36 28.47
C ALA A 87 -7.01 5.15 27.17
N GLY A 88 -6.86 6.48 27.26
CA GLY A 88 -6.84 7.37 26.10
C GLY A 88 -5.61 7.19 25.21
N LEU A 89 -5.73 7.53 23.92
CA LEU A 89 -4.63 7.51 22.96
C LEU A 89 -3.64 8.64 23.24
N ARG A 90 -2.34 8.31 23.28
CA ARG A 90 -1.25 9.28 23.41
C ARG A 90 -0.54 9.42 22.06
N THR A 91 0.11 10.56 21.85
CA THR A 91 0.90 10.82 20.63
C THR A 91 1.96 9.74 20.37
N LYS A 92 2.59 9.21 21.42
CA LYS A 92 3.58 8.12 21.31
C LYS A 92 2.98 6.82 20.75
N ASP A 93 1.69 6.57 20.99
CA ASP A 93 1.01 5.36 20.54
C ASP A 93 0.73 5.47 19.03
N LEU A 94 0.37 6.68 18.56
CA LEU A 94 0.22 6.97 17.13
C LEU A 94 1.55 6.81 16.38
N HIS A 95 2.68 7.23 16.98
CA HIS A 95 4.00 7.02 16.39
C HIS A 95 4.42 5.54 16.31
N ALA A 96 3.84 4.68 17.14
CA ALA A 96 4.10 3.25 17.10
C ALA A 96 3.39 2.56 15.92
N ILE A 97 2.36 3.18 15.33
CA ILE A 97 1.63 2.65 14.19
C ILE A 97 2.44 2.85 12.91
N ARG A 98 3.10 1.77 12.46
CA ARG A 98 3.92 1.77 11.25
C ARG A 98 3.18 1.09 10.11
N LEU A 99 2.55 1.90 9.25
CA LEU A 99 1.73 1.38 8.14
C LEU A 99 2.51 0.48 7.17
N ASP A 100 3.80 0.73 6.97
CA ASP A 100 4.66 -0.15 6.17
C ASP A 100 4.79 -1.56 6.78
N ASP A 101 4.91 -1.64 8.11
CA ASP A 101 5.05 -2.90 8.84
C ASP A 101 3.70 -3.65 8.83
N ILE A 102 2.58 -2.93 9.04
CA ILE A 102 1.23 -3.50 8.94
C ILE A 102 0.95 -4.00 7.52
N ARG A 103 1.31 -3.24 6.48
CA ARG A 103 1.20 -3.68 5.09
C ARG A 103 1.95 -4.98 4.86
N GLU A 104 3.20 -5.07 5.34
CA GLU A 104 3.99 -6.30 5.23
C GLU A 104 3.29 -7.48 5.92
N ILE A 105 2.82 -7.29 7.16
CA ILE A 105 2.07 -8.32 7.90
C ILE A 105 0.85 -8.79 7.11
N VAL A 106 0.06 -7.85 6.57
CA VAL A 106 -1.15 -8.15 5.78
C VAL A 106 -0.83 -9.06 4.60
N TYR A 107 0.08 -8.63 3.71
CA TYR A 107 0.35 -9.36 2.47
C TYR A 107 1.16 -10.64 2.68
N LEU A 108 1.93 -10.75 3.77
CA LEU A 108 2.53 -12.03 4.17
C LEU A 108 1.52 -12.99 4.81
N THR A 109 0.45 -12.47 5.41
CA THR A 109 -0.59 -13.31 6.05
C THR A 109 -1.54 -13.91 5.02
N ILE A 110 -1.94 -13.14 4.01
CA ILE A 110 -2.86 -13.61 2.95
C ILE A 110 -2.14 -14.31 1.79
N GLY A 111 -0.80 -14.23 1.75
CA GLY A 111 0.01 -14.76 0.67
C GLY A 111 0.07 -13.85 -0.56
N ILE A 112 1.10 -14.03 -1.37
CA ILE A 112 1.23 -13.43 -2.69
C ILE A 112 1.39 -14.57 -3.69
N GLY A 113 0.44 -14.67 -4.62
CA GLY A 113 0.50 -15.61 -5.72
C GLY A 113 1.42 -15.12 -6.83
N THR A 114 1.94 -16.06 -7.61
CA THR A 114 2.68 -15.81 -8.85
C THR A 114 2.47 -16.97 -9.80
N PHE A 115 2.89 -16.81 -11.05
CA PHE A 115 2.85 -17.87 -12.04
C PHE A 115 4.24 -18.44 -12.29
N SER A 116 4.32 -19.75 -12.45
CA SER A 116 5.50 -20.45 -12.92
C SER A 116 5.70 -20.28 -14.43
N SER A 117 6.83 -20.74 -14.97
CA SER A 117 7.08 -20.70 -16.41
C SER A 117 6.12 -21.56 -17.25
N ASN A 118 5.49 -22.57 -16.63
CA ASN A 118 4.42 -23.38 -17.23
C ASN A 118 3.02 -22.82 -16.99
N GLY A 119 2.90 -21.64 -16.35
CA GLY A 119 1.62 -20.96 -16.14
C GLY A 119 0.79 -21.46 -14.96
N GLU A 120 1.35 -22.32 -14.11
CA GLU A 120 0.70 -22.75 -12.87
C GLU A 120 0.86 -21.68 -11.80
N ASP A 121 -0.20 -21.43 -11.03
CA ASP A 121 -0.14 -20.52 -9.90
C ASP A 121 0.48 -21.20 -8.68
N TYR A 122 1.30 -20.45 -7.95
CA TYR A 122 1.84 -20.87 -6.68
C TYR A 122 2.04 -19.69 -5.75
N GLU A 123 2.04 -19.95 -4.45
CA GLU A 123 2.33 -18.93 -3.45
C GLU A 123 3.84 -18.67 -3.38
N MET A 124 4.24 -17.39 -3.48
CA MET A 124 5.62 -16.98 -3.34
C MET A 124 6.17 -17.36 -1.96
N GLN A 125 7.44 -17.77 -1.93
CA GLN A 125 8.16 -17.92 -0.67
C GLN A 125 8.18 -16.60 0.11
N PRO A 126 8.09 -16.61 1.46
CA PRO A 126 8.00 -15.39 2.26
C PRO A 126 9.11 -14.37 1.97
N ARG A 127 10.31 -14.83 1.62
CA ARG A 127 11.44 -13.95 1.24
C ARG A 127 11.15 -13.14 -0.02
N ASP A 128 10.52 -13.75 -1.02
CA ASP A 128 10.24 -13.12 -2.31
C ASP A 128 8.96 -12.29 -2.25
N ALA A 129 7.95 -12.77 -1.52
CA ALA A 129 6.77 -11.97 -1.18
C ALA A 129 7.16 -10.65 -0.49
N ARG A 130 8.08 -10.69 0.49
CA ARG A 130 8.64 -9.47 1.12
C ARG A 130 9.25 -8.50 0.12
N LYS A 131 9.99 -9.01 -0.87
CA LYS A 131 10.59 -8.16 -1.92
C LYS A 131 9.52 -7.53 -2.80
N VAL A 132 8.43 -8.24 -3.10
CA VAL A 132 7.29 -7.69 -3.85
C VAL A 132 6.62 -6.57 -3.05
N VAL A 133 6.26 -6.84 -1.79
CA VAL A 133 5.62 -5.83 -0.91
C VAL A 133 6.52 -4.61 -0.69
N ALA A 134 7.82 -4.82 -0.46
CA ALA A 134 8.79 -3.73 -0.31
C ALA A 134 9.12 -3.03 -1.65
N GLY A 135 9.07 -3.80 -2.76
CA GLY A 135 9.40 -3.40 -4.13
C GLY A 135 8.31 -2.56 -4.81
N VAL A 136 7.15 -2.42 -4.18
CA VAL A 136 6.15 -1.38 -4.51
C VAL A 136 6.73 0.04 -4.35
N ARG A 137 7.89 0.21 -3.67
CA ARG A 137 8.70 1.41 -3.86
C ARG A 137 9.04 1.56 -5.35
N ARG A 138 8.41 2.56 -6.03
CA ARG A 138 8.61 2.89 -7.45
C ARG A 138 10.00 2.46 -7.94
N LYS A 139 10.06 1.37 -8.71
CA LYS A 139 11.31 0.89 -9.33
C LYS A 139 11.92 2.07 -10.07
N VAL A 140 13.17 2.42 -9.75
CA VAL A 140 13.89 3.48 -10.46
C VAL A 140 14.33 2.90 -11.80
N THR A 141 13.48 3.08 -12.81
CA THR A 141 13.74 2.59 -14.16
C THR A 141 14.54 3.61 -14.97
N PRO A 142 15.25 3.17 -16.04
CA PRO A 142 15.90 4.10 -16.96
C PRO A 142 14.93 5.13 -17.56
N ALA A 143 13.68 4.73 -17.83
CA ALA A 143 12.64 5.64 -18.32
C ALA A 143 12.29 6.73 -17.31
N LEU A 144 12.16 6.38 -16.03
CA LEU A 144 11.95 7.35 -14.95
C LEU A 144 13.10 8.34 -14.87
N LEU A 145 14.35 7.87 -14.91
CA LEU A 145 15.53 8.73 -14.82
C LEU A 145 15.68 9.69 -16.02
N LYS A 146 15.38 9.21 -17.24
CA LYS A 146 15.31 10.07 -18.43
C LYS A 146 14.28 11.17 -18.25
N ARG A 147 13.08 10.82 -17.77
CA ARG A 147 12.01 11.79 -17.52
C ARG A 147 12.37 12.80 -16.44
N VAL A 148 13.03 12.36 -15.37
CA VAL A 148 13.58 13.25 -14.33
C VAL A 148 14.57 14.24 -14.93
N ALA A 149 15.48 13.77 -15.80
CA ALA A 149 16.47 14.63 -16.44
C ALA A 149 15.83 15.67 -17.38
N GLU A 150 14.82 15.28 -18.15
CA GLU A 150 14.03 16.20 -19.00
C GLU A 150 13.41 17.33 -18.17
N ILE A 151 12.68 16.97 -17.10
CA ILE A 151 12.02 17.94 -16.21
C ILE A 151 13.04 18.86 -15.54
N HIS A 152 14.16 18.31 -15.09
CA HIS A 152 15.23 19.07 -14.44
C HIS A 152 15.89 20.07 -15.41
N ARG A 153 16.09 19.71 -16.68
CA ARG A 153 16.63 20.61 -17.72
C ARG A 153 15.65 21.71 -18.14
N ALA A 154 14.36 21.36 -18.24
CA ALA A 154 13.31 22.30 -18.63
C ALA A 154 12.99 23.34 -17.53
N ALA A 155 13.32 23.04 -16.27
CA ALA A 155 13.04 23.92 -15.14
C ALA A 155 14.08 25.07 -15.00
N PRO A 156 13.64 26.28 -14.60
CA PRO A 156 14.54 27.39 -14.28
C PRO A 156 15.55 27.04 -13.20
N GLU A 157 16.73 27.68 -13.27
CA GLU A 157 17.76 27.54 -12.24
C GLU A 157 17.22 27.92 -10.86
N GLY A 158 17.57 27.15 -9.83
CA GLY A 158 17.01 27.28 -8.48
C GLY A 158 15.65 26.61 -8.24
N ARG A 159 14.88 26.25 -9.29
CA ARG A 159 13.57 25.58 -9.14
C ARG A 159 13.54 24.13 -9.60
N ARG A 160 14.67 23.56 -10.01
CA ARG A 160 14.74 22.22 -10.60
C ARG A 160 14.29 21.10 -9.66
N VAL A 161 14.66 21.18 -8.38
CA VAL A 161 14.22 20.19 -7.37
C VAL A 161 12.71 20.29 -7.14
N ALA A 162 12.17 21.51 -7.04
CA ALA A 162 10.74 21.75 -6.88
C ALA A 162 9.93 21.25 -8.09
N ALA A 163 10.45 21.41 -9.32
CA ALA A 163 9.82 20.91 -10.53
C ALA A 163 9.75 19.37 -10.55
N VAL A 164 10.84 18.68 -10.21
CA VAL A 164 10.86 17.21 -10.10
C VAL A 164 9.93 16.74 -8.97
N LYS A 165 9.95 17.42 -7.83
CA LYS A 165 9.06 17.14 -6.69
C LYS A 165 7.59 17.18 -7.12
N ALA A 166 7.17 18.25 -7.80
CA ALA A 166 5.81 18.45 -8.27
C ALA A 166 5.41 17.44 -9.35
N ALA A 167 6.30 17.20 -10.33
CA ALA A 167 5.99 16.32 -11.46
C ALA A 167 5.80 14.84 -11.07
N PHE A 168 6.45 14.39 -10.00
CA PHE A 168 6.35 13.01 -9.53
C PHE A 168 5.52 12.85 -8.25
N ASP A 169 5.01 13.94 -7.69
CA ASP A 169 4.33 13.96 -6.39
C ASP A 169 5.10 13.19 -5.31
N VAL A 170 6.31 13.67 -5.01
CA VAL A 170 7.20 13.04 -4.02
C VAL A 170 7.73 14.07 -3.02
N HIS A 171 8.24 13.60 -1.88
CA HIS A 171 8.99 14.48 -0.97
C HIS A 171 10.32 14.95 -1.57
N GLU A 172 10.81 16.10 -1.11
CA GLU A 172 12.06 16.73 -1.59
C GLU A 172 13.27 15.77 -1.52
N ARG A 173 13.40 15.03 -0.41
CA ARG A 173 14.46 14.01 -0.26
C ARG A 173 14.43 12.97 -1.38
N THR A 174 13.25 12.57 -1.83
CA THR A 174 13.08 11.59 -2.92
C THR A 174 13.39 12.24 -4.27
N ALA A 175 12.96 13.48 -4.50
CA ALA A 175 13.30 14.24 -5.70
C ALA A 175 14.83 14.41 -5.85
N LEU A 176 15.52 14.79 -4.77
CA LEU A 176 16.99 14.88 -4.73
C LEU A 176 17.65 13.53 -5.01
N ARG A 177 17.10 12.43 -4.48
CA ARG A 177 17.59 11.08 -4.78
C ARG A 177 17.47 10.75 -6.27
N TYR A 178 16.32 11.04 -6.90
CA TYR A 178 16.12 10.80 -8.33
C TYR A 178 17.08 11.64 -9.19
N ILE A 179 17.29 12.91 -8.84
CA ILE A 179 18.25 13.78 -9.54
C ILE A 179 19.68 13.22 -9.42
N LYS A 180 20.08 12.78 -8.23
CA LYS A 180 21.39 12.15 -8.01
C LYS A 180 21.54 10.89 -8.88
N GLN A 181 20.54 10.01 -8.88
CA GLN A 181 20.56 8.78 -9.68
C GLN A 181 20.57 9.05 -11.19
N ALA A 182 19.85 10.08 -11.66
CA ALA A 182 19.89 10.49 -13.07
C ALA A 182 21.26 11.02 -13.48
N ARG A 183 21.97 11.72 -12.58
CA ARG A 183 23.36 12.17 -12.80
C ARG A 183 24.34 11.00 -12.85
N GLU A 184 24.25 10.07 -11.90
CA GLU A 184 25.08 8.86 -11.88
C GLU A 184 24.87 8.00 -13.13
N ALA A 185 23.63 7.94 -13.63
CA ALA A 185 23.27 7.26 -14.88
C ALA A 185 23.59 8.06 -16.16
N ARG A 186 24.24 9.23 -16.05
CA ARG A 186 24.62 10.12 -17.17
C ARG A 186 23.45 10.63 -18.02
N TYR A 187 22.26 10.70 -17.43
CA TYR A 187 21.12 11.35 -18.08
C TYR A 187 21.05 12.85 -17.83
N LEU A 188 21.76 13.36 -16.81
CA LEU A 188 21.84 14.78 -16.46
C LEU A 188 23.18 15.40 -16.82
#